data_AF-A0AAU1J267-F1
#
_entry.id   AF-A0AAU1J267-F1
#
_cell.length_a   1.000
_cell.length_b   1.000
_cell.length_c   1.000
_cell.angle_alpha   90.00
_cell.angle_beta   90.00
_cell.angle_gamma   90.00
#
_symmetry.space_group_name_H-M   'P 1'
#
loop_
_entity.id
_entity.type
_entity.pdbx_description
1 polymer ?
#
loop_
_entity_poly.entity_id
_entity_poly.type
_entity_poly.pdbx_seq_one_letter_code
_entity_poly.pdbx_strand_id
1 'polypeptide(L)'
;MSTLHDFATWEPLLRLLRAAHTATLAVPGGNVAGSIGQGSWSVPVQQRRPQPGRALLVSDMQAEFDAIERVQNALAAADVAHIAFTVEIPPNGQVVLHLFDPSPAADPGIGNAHPGALLLVEGAMPEPWRRLPETVPGARLAPSVDLALLERTLRERIPEAIGATEAEIAAVDARLGVALPEEIKVLYRVTRARWADWDDDYEAAQRVFDAVGFELGSLDDVSVADRSCRPFRWEHAAMETAVTGPDAAVQDLVGSPGWIVIGDTGGGDQVAVDLTPGPCGHIGQIVVLDHERSVGAELFAESLTDLVRDPERDWYSGRGQRGLPQVAWVNHQSVRSIEAAAHPELEVLSLGVWDGEPFSLAPVIGLPRLRTLSGYPGTLADPLEIPGLKALEFLELPPEDWRVLLDADAVPRSLSAAAIRAYGDRDTRTIVALANEILALWDRPPIPETIVNGDLGPLP
;
A
#
# COMPACT_ATOMS: atom_id res chain seq x y z
N MET A 1 20.76 -4.34 25.96
CA MET A 1 19.67 -3.49 26.50
C MET A 1 19.40 -2.44 25.44
N SER A 2 18.15 -2.21 25.08
CA SER A 2 17.79 -1.21 24.06
C SER A 2 18.19 0.19 24.55
N THR A 3 18.89 0.96 23.71
CA THR A 3 19.26 2.36 23.96
C THR A 3 18.31 3.32 23.26
N LEU A 4 17.19 2.82 22.72
CA LEU A 4 16.26 3.61 21.92
C LEU A 4 15.70 4.82 22.69
N HIS A 5 15.48 4.68 24.00
CA HIS A 5 14.97 5.75 24.86
C HIS A 5 16.07 6.54 25.58
N ASP A 6 17.34 6.33 25.22
CA ASP A 6 18.46 7.08 25.79
C ASP A 6 18.67 8.38 25.02
N PHE A 7 18.79 9.50 25.75
CA PHE A 7 19.07 10.81 25.15
C PHE A 7 20.31 10.79 24.24
N ALA A 8 21.36 10.06 24.63
CA ALA A 8 22.60 9.94 23.86
C ALA A 8 22.42 9.27 22.48
N THR A 9 21.35 8.51 22.26
CA THR A 9 21.01 7.96 20.95
C THR A 9 20.53 9.07 20.01
N TRP A 10 19.72 9.98 20.54
CA TRP A 10 19.04 11.05 19.79
C TRP A 10 19.85 12.34 19.69
N GLU A 11 20.78 12.58 20.61
CA GLU A 11 21.55 13.81 20.74
C GLU A 11 22.14 14.35 19.42
N PRO A 12 22.75 13.53 18.53
CA PRO A 12 23.26 14.03 17.24
C PRO A 12 22.15 14.59 16.35
N LEU A 13 21.02 13.89 16.26
CA LEU A 13 19.86 14.32 15.47
C LEU A 13 19.25 15.60 16.05
N LEU A 14 19.10 15.66 17.37
CA LEU A 14 18.53 16.84 18.05
C LEU A 14 19.36 18.11 17.81
N ARG A 15 20.69 18.00 17.74
CA ARG A 15 21.55 19.13 17.37
C ARG A 15 21.28 19.62 15.95
N LEU A 16 21.07 18.71 14.99
CA LEU A 16 20.74 19.07 13.61
C LEU A 16 19.38 19.76 13.54
N LEU A 17 18.36 19.24 14.22
CA LEU A 17 17.03 19.83 14.28
C LEU A 17 17.06 21.24 14.89
N ARG A 18 17.78 21.43 16.00
CA ARG A 18 17.92 22.74 16.64
C ARG A 18 18.57 23.78 15.71
N ALA A 19 19.58 23.37 14.94
CA ALA A 19 20.27 24.24 13.99
C ALA A 19 19.39 24.57 12.77
N ALA A 20 18.56 23.63 12.31
CA ALA A 20 17.68 23.83 11.16
C ALA A 20 16.42 24.65 11.51
N HIS A 21 15.93 24.57 12.76
CA HIS A 21 14.64 25.12 13.19
C HIS A 21 14.74 26.11 14.34
N THR A 22 15.83 26.87 14.42
CA THR A 22 16.07 27.82 15.51
C THR A 22 14.90 28.80 15.72
N ALA A 23 14.30 29.31 14.64
CA ALA A 23 13.16 30.23 14.75
C ALA A 23 11.90 29.55 15.31
N THR A 24 11.57 28.36 14.81
CA THR A 24 10.40 27.57 15.24
C THR A 24 10.52 27.18 16.70
N LEU A 25 11.68 26.65 17.10
CA LEU A 25 11.95 26.16 18.46
C LEU A 25 12.16 27.28 19.50
N ALA A 26 12.42 28.51 19.06
CA ALA A 26 12.55 29.66 19.95
C ALA A 26 11.20 30.22 20.44
N VAL A 27 10.10 29.91 19.74
CA VAL A 27 8.76 30.34 20.15
C VAL A 27 8.27 29.45 21.31
N PRO A 28 7.61 30.00 22.34
CA PRO A 28 6.99 29.19 23.39
C PRO A 28 6.02 28.16 22.81
N GLY A 29 6.21 26.88 23.14
CA GLY A 29 5.43 25.76 22.58
C GLY A 29 5.83 25.35 21.16
N GLY A 30 6.88 25.96 20.59
CA GLY A 30 7.44 25.57 19.31
C GLY A 30 8.06 24.18 19.38
N ASN A 31 7.62 23.30 18.49
CA ASN A 31 8.10 21.92 18.41
C ASN A 31 8.44 21.55 16.97
N VAL A 32 9.17 20.45 16.82
CA VAL A 32 9.50 19.84 15.55
C VAL A 32 9.21 18.35 15.65
N ALA A 33 8.55 17.79 14.64
CA ALA A 33 8.18 16.39 14.60
C ALA A 33 8.81 15.67 13.42
N GLY A 34 9.03 14.36 13.57
CA GLY A 34 9.55 13.50 12.52
C GLY A 34 9.31 12.04 12.83
N SER A 35 9.75 11.17 11.93
CA SER A 35 9.65 9.73 12.11
C SER A 35 10.80 8.99 11.44
N ILE A 36 11.21 7.87 12.03
CA ILE A 36 12.34 7.05 11.58
C ILE A 36 11.92 5.59 11.61
N GLY A 37 12.08 4.90 10.48
CA GLY A 37 11.95 3.45 10.36
C GLY A 37 13.25 2.80 9.85
N GLN A 38 13.25 1.47 9.77
CA GLN A 38 14.44 0.71 9.37
C GLN A 38 14.89 0.97 7.92
N GLY A 39 13.97 1.31 7.02
CA GLY A 39 14.27 1.55 5.60
C GLY A 39 13.92 2.95 5.08
N SER A 40 13.36 3.81 5.93
CA SER A 40 12.90 5.16 5.54
C SER A 40 12.84 6.09 6.75
N TRP A 41 12.87 7.40 6.49
CA TRP A 41 12.68 8.42 7.52
C TRP A 41 12.03 9.66 6.92
N SER A 42 11.34 10.42 7.78
CA SER A 42 10.90 11.77 7.51
C SER A 42 11.35 12.63 8.68
N VAL A 43 12.47 13.31 8.48
CA VAL A 43 13.07 14.19 9.48
C VAL A 43 13.20 15.58 8.86
N PRO A 44 12.66 16.63 9.48
CA PRO A 44 12.74 17.97 8.92
C PRO A 44 14.14 18.54 9.19
N VAL A 45 15.16 18.08 8.48
CA VAL A 45 16.47 18.76 8.44
C VAL A 45 16.49 19.62 7.18
N GLN A 46 16.90 20.89 7.27
CA GLN A 46 17.03 21.72 6.07
C GLN A 46 18.11 21.12 5.15
N GLN A 47 17.68 20.58 4.01
CA GLN A 47 18.61 20.21 2.94
C GLN A 47 19.34 21.47 2.46
N ARG A 48 20.68 21.44 2.52
CA ARG A 48 21.50 22.51 1.94
C ARG A 48 21.18 22.58 0.44
N ARG A 49 20.62 23.70 -0.03
CA ARG A 49 20.42 23.89 -1.48
C ARG A 49 21.77 23.70 -2.19
N PRO A 50 21.84 22.84 -3.22
CA PRO A 50 23.06 22.70 -4.00
C PRO A 50 23.43 24.06 -4.61
N GLN A 51 24.73 24.35 -4.69
CA GLN A 51 25.19 25.49 -5.48
C GLN A 51 24.76 25.28 -6.94
N PRO A 52 24.34 26.34 -7.66
CA PRO A 52 24.00 26.23 -9.08
C PRO A 52 25.13 25.55 -9.86
N GLY A 53 24.82 24.45 -10.56
CA GLY A 53 25.80 23.67 -11.33
C GLY A 53 26.47 22.50 -10.63
N ARG A 54 26.09 22.17 -9.38
CA ARG A 54 26.54 20.96 -8.67
C ARG A 54 25.33 20.13 -8.21
N ALA A 55 25.36 18.82 -8.42
CA ALA A 55 24.37 17.91 -7.84
C ALA A 55 24.62 17.72 -6.32
N LEU A 56 23.56 17.54 -5.54
CA LEU A 56 23.65 17.12 -4.13
C LEU A 56 24.36 15.76 -4.05
N LEU A 57 25.44 15.66 -3.28
CA LEU A 57 26.12 14.39 -3.02
C LEU A 57 25.69 13.85 -1.66
N VAL A 58 25.71 12.52 -1.48
CA VAL A 58 25.48 11.87 -0.18
C VAL A 58 26.41 12.43 0.90
N SER A 59 27.65 12.77 0.54
CA SER A 59 28.63 13.40 1.44
C SER A 59 28.20 14.79 1.96
N ASP A 60 27.30 15.49 1.27
CA ASP A 60 26.75 16.77 1.72
C ASP A 60 25.71 16.60 2.85
N MET A 61 25.24 15.37 3.09
CA MET A 61 24.24 14.99 4.11
C MET A 61 24.79 13.99 5.15
N GLN A 62 26.11 13.72 5.17
CA GLN A 62 26.70 12.67 6.01
C GLN A 62 26.30 12.77 7.49
N ALA A 63 26.26 13.97 8.06
CA ALA A 63 25.88 14.15 9.46
C ALA A 63 24.41 13.77 9.76
N GLU A 64 23.50 13.97 8.80
CA GLU A 64 22.12 13.52 8.89
C GLU A 64 22.05 11.99 8.81
N PHE A 65 22.71 11.38 7.83
CA PHE A 65 22.78 9.93 7.69
C PHE A 65 23.37 9.25 8.92
N ASP A 66 24.49 9.74 9.45
CA ASP A 66 25.13 9.20 10.66
C ASP A 66 24.20 9.29 11.89
N ALA A 67 23.46 10.39 12.02
CA ALA A 67 22.51 10.59 13.11
C ALA A 67 21.30 9.64 12.99
N ILE A 68 20.81 9.41 11.78
CA ILE A 68 19.68 8.50 11.50
C ILE A 68 20.10 7.05 11.66
N GLU A 69 21.25 6.66 11.12
CA GLU A 69 21.80 5.31 11.24
C GLU A 69 21.96 4.91 12.71
N ARG A 70 22.36 5.86 13.58
CA ARG A 70 22.43 5.64 15.03
C ARG A 70 21.05 5.28 15.62
N VAL A 71 19.99 5.97 15.22
CA VAL A 71 18.62 5.66 15.68
C VAL A 71 18.14 4.35 15.06
N GLN A 72 18.39 4.10 13.78
CA GLN A 72 18.03 2.84 13.11
C GLN A 72 18.70 1.62 13.73
N ASN A 73 19.96 1.73 14.14
CA ASN A 73 20.66 0.68 14.88
C ASN A 73 20.01 0.41 16.25
N ALA A 74 19.54 1.46 16.93
CA ALA A 74 18.80 1.31 18.18
C ALA A 74 17.41 0.68 17.98
N LEU A 75 16.72 1.03 16.89
CA LEU A 75 15.46 0.43 16.46
C LEU A 75 15.63 -1.08 16.17
N ALA A 76 16.64 -1.45 15.37
CA ALA A 76 16.96 -2.84 15.07
C ALA A 76 17.32 -3.64 16.33
N ALA A 77 18.11 -3.06 17.24
CA ALA A 77 18.45 -3.70 18.52
C ALA A 77 17.26 -3.87 19.47
N ALA A 78 16.20 -3.07 19.28
CA ALA A 78 14.96 -3.11 20.04
C ALA A 78 13.86 -3.95 19.38
N ASP A 79 14.09 -4.47 18.17
CA ASP A 79 13.08 -5.10 17.30
C ASP A 79 11.87 -4.19 17.05
N VAL A 80 12.14 -2.89 16.87
CA VAL A 80 11.14 -1.86 16.59
C VAL A 80 11.25 -1.46 15.12
N ALA A 81 10.14 -1.54 14.37
CA ALA A 81 10.13 -1.25 12.94
C ALA A 81 10.17 0.26 12.65
N HIS A 82 9.53 1.07 13.49
CA HIS A 82 9.33 2.51 13.29
C HIS A 82 9.10 3.22 14.62
N ILE A 83 9.54 4.47 14.70
CA ILE A 83 9.25 5.37 15.82
C ILE A 83 8.93 6.78 15.29
N ALA A 84 7.89 7.40 15.84
CA ALA A 84 7.60 8.81 15.63
C ALA A 84 8.08 9.63 16.82
N PHE A 85 8.40 10.91 16.61
CA PHE A 85 8.84 11.77 17.69
C PHE A 85 8.36 13.21 17.51
N THR A 86 8.34 13.93 18.62
CA THR A 86 8.19 15.39 18.67
C THR A 86 9.17 15.94 19.69
N VAL A 87 9.86 17.03 19.35
CA VAL A 87 10.85 17.63 20.24
C VAL A 87 10.61 19.11 20.44
N GLU A 88 10.77 19.53 21.70
CA GLU A 88 10.89 20.92 22.11
C GLU A 88 12.32 21.19 22.56
N ILE A 89 12.90 22.30 22.07
CA ILE A 89 14.26 22.72 22.42
C ILE A 89 14.26 24.24 22.60
N PRO A 90 13.90 24.76 23.79
CA PRO A 90 13.91 26.19 24.03
C PRO A 90 15.33 26.76 23.88
N PRO A 91 15.47 28.08 23.78
CA PRO A 91 16.79 28.73 23.62
C PRO A 91 17.81 28.37 24.70
N ASN A 92 17.35 28.01 25.90
CA ASN A 92 18.19 27.61 27.03
C ASN A 92 18.91 26.26 26.83
N GLY A 93 18.52 25.45 25.84
CA GLY A 93 19.14 24.16 25.53
C GLY A 93 18.51 22.94 26.16
N GLN A 94 17.53 23.12 27.05
CA GLN A 94 16.78 21.99 27.61
C GLN A 94 16.03 21.27 26.48
N VAL A 95 16.05 19.94 26.48
CA VAL A 95 15.35 19.15 25.48
C VAL A 95 14.26 18.36 26.18
N VAL A 96 13.04 18.45 25.63
CA VAL A 96 11.97 17.51 25.91
C VAL A 96 11.65 16.78 24.61
N LEU A 97 12.04 15.51 24.54
CA LEU A 97 11.80 14.63 23.40
C LEU A 97 10.67 13.66 23.75
N HIS A 98 9.58 13.76 23.02
CA HIS A 98 8.46 12.83 23.07
C HIS A 98 8.66 11.77 22.00
N LEU A 99 8.76 10.51 22.42
CA LEU A 99 8.87 9.34 21.55
C LEU A 99 7.54 8.59 21.56
N PHE A 100 6.99 8.30 20.40
CA PHE A 100 5.78 7.53 20.23
C PHE A 100 6.12 6.15 19.70
N ASP A 101 5.99 5.16 20.57
CA ASP A 101 6.28 3.76 20.27
C ASP A 101 5.18 3.16 19.39
N PRO A 102 5.49 2.17 18.54
CA PRO A 102 4.49 1.54 17.71
C PRO A 102 3.47 0.78 18.57
N SER A 103 2.20 0.85 18.15
CA SER A 103 1.11 0.08 18.73
C SER A 103 0.60 -0.92 17.70
N PRO A 104 0.26 -2.17 18.08
CA PRO A 104 -0.37 -3.11 17.16
C PRO A 104 -1.78 -2.67 16.72
N ALA A 105 -2.33 -1.60 17.30
CA ALA A 105 -3.61 -1.01 16.92
C ALA A 105 -3.48 0.27 16.09
N ALA A 106 -2.27 0.68 15.69
CA ALA A 106 -2.08 1.87 14.86
C ALA A 106 -0.95 1.68 13.84
N ASP A 107 -1.25 1.94 12.58
CA ASP A 107 -0.26 1.96 11.51
C ASP A 107 0.64 3.20 11.64
N PRO A 108 1.93 3.11 11.23
CA PRO A 108 2.79 4.27 11.17
C PRO A 108 2.36 5.21 10.05
N GLY A 109 2.39 6.53 10.27
CA GLY A 109 2.07 7.52 9.24
C GLY A 109 3.06 7.54 8.06
N ILE A 110 2.62 8.08 6.93
CA ILE A 110 3.42 8.19 5.70
C ILE A 110 4.08 9.56 5.63
N GLY A 111 5.41 9.59 5.68
CA GLY A 111 6.18 10.81 5.48
C GLY A 111 5.96 11.89 6.56
N ASN A 112 5.32 11.55 7.68
CA ASN A 112 5.04 12.45 8.79
C ASN A 112 5.12 11.71 10.13
N ALA A 113 4.91 12.44 11.23
CA ALA A 113 4.98 11.92 12.59
C ALA A 113 3.62 11.50 13.18
N HIS A 114 2.52 11.77 12.49
CA HIS A 114 1.19 11.41 12.94
C HIS A 114 0.95 9.90 12.74
N PRO A 115 0.12 9.27 13.60
CA PRO A 115 -0.32 7.91 13.34
C PRO A 115 -1.09 7.84 12.02
N GLY A 116 -0.97 6.70 11.33
CA GLY A 116 -1.84 6.35 10.22
C GLY A 116 -3.18 5.82 10.73
N ALA A 117 -3.71 4.80 10.05
CA ALA A 117 -4.95 4.17 10.42
C ALA A 117 -4.86 3.49 11.79
N LEU A 118 -5.93 3.66 12.56
CA LEU A 118 -6.21 3.02 13.83
C LEU A 118 -7.03 1.76 13.55
N LEU A 119 -6.50 0.60 13.92
CA LEU A 119 -7.18 -0.68 13.80
C LEU A 119 -8.09 -0.91 15.02
N LEU A 120 -9.39 -0.64 14.83
CA LEU A 120 -10.41 -0.74 15.88
C LEU A 120 -10.84 -2.19 16.12
N VAL A 121 -10.81 -3.01 15.07
CA VAL A 121 -11.11 -4.45 15.13
C VAL A 121 -9.88 -5.24 14.70
N GLU A 122 -9.38 -6.11 15.60
CA GLU A 122 -8.17 -6.90 15.35
C GLU A 122 -8.31 -7.83 14.15
N GLY A 123 -7.29 -7.85 13.29
CA GLY A 123 -7.28 -8.67 12.08
C GLY A 123 -8.33 -8.27 11.04
N ALA A 124 -9.04 -7.15 11.23
CA ALA A 124 -9.90 -6.62 10.19
C ALA A 124 -9.08 -6.26 8.95
N MET A 125 -9.70 -6.39 7.80
CA MET A 125 -9.14 -6.04 6.50
C MET A 125 -10.18 -5.22 5.74
N PRO A 126 -9.81 -4.22 4.93
CA PRO A 126 -10.71 -3.47 4.06
C PRO A 126 -11.54 -4.41 3.17
N GLU A 127 -12.75 -4.01 2.81
CA GLU A 127 -13.66 -4.85 2.03
C GLU A 127 -13.04 -5.44 0.74
N PRO A 128 -12.28 -4.71 -0.09
CA PRO A 128 -11.66 -5.28 -1.29
C PRO A 128 -10.69 -6.43 -1.00
N TRP A 129 -9.99 -6.40 0.16
CA TRP A 129 -9.05 -7.43 0.60
C TRP A 129 -9.74 -8.67 1.22
N ARG A 130 -11.05 -8.59 1.44
CA ARG A 130 -11.88 -9.71 1.89
C ARG A 130 -12.54 -10.44 0.73
N ARG A 131 -12.61 -9.85 -0.47
CA ARG A 131 -13.26 -10.48 -1.63
C ARG A 131 -12.47 -11.71 -2.07
N LEU A 132 -13.19 -12.80 -2.26
CA LEU A 132 -12.69 -14.04 -2.85
C LEU A 132 -13.20 -14.13 -4.30
N PRO A 133 -12.50 -14.85 -5.18
CA PRO A 133 -12.98 -15.05 -6.54
C PRO A 133 -14.34 -15.73 -6.55
N GLU A 134 -15.25 -15.20 -7.37
CA GLU A 134 -16.51 -15.85 -7.65
C GLU A 134 -16.27 -17.04 -8.58
N THR A 135 -16.96 -18.15 -8.35
CA THR A 135 -16.90 -19.27 -9.29
C THR A 135 -17.69 -18.92 -10.53
N VAL A 136 -17.07 -18.97 -11.71
CA VAL A 136 -17.75 -18.78 -13.01
C VAL A 136 -18.13 -20.15 -13.59
N PRO A 137 -19.41 -20.57 -13.49
CA PRO A 137 -19.81 -21.89 -13.94
C PRO A 137 -19.69 -21.99 -15.46
N GLY A 138 -18.95 -23.00 -15.92
CA GLY A 138 -18.75 -23.22 -17.35
C GLY A 138 -17.61 -22.43 -17.97
N ALA A 139 -16.73 -21.80 -17.18
CA ALA A 139 -15.45 -21.32 -17.65
C ALA A 139 -14.68 -22.47 -18.34
N ARG A 140 -14.02 -22.17 -19.47
CA ARG A 140 -13.33 -23.15 -20.32
C ARG A 140 -11.93 -22.67 -20.64
N LEU A 141 -11.08 -23.58 -21.08
CA LEU A 141 -9.82 -23.23 -21.74
C LEU A 141 -10.13 -22.43 -23.02
N ALA A 142 -9.23 -21.53 -23.40
CA ALA A 142 -9.36 -20.77 -24.64
C ALA A 142 -9.27 -21.70 -25.86
N PRO A 143 -9.95 -21.39 -26.97
CA PRO A 143 -9.83 -22.15 -28.21
C PRO A 143 -8.41 -22.18 -28.81
N SER A 144 -7.55 -21.24 -28.43
CA SER A 144 -6.15 -21.14 -28.85
C SER A 144 -5.21 -22.14 -28.18
N VAL A 145 -5.63 -22.81 -27.11
CA VAL A 145 -4.79 -23.77 -26.39
C VAL A 145 -4.43 -24.95 -27.31
N ASP A 146 -3.13 -25.10 -27.59
CA ASP A 146 -2.57 -26.23 -28.35
C ASP A 146 -1.19 -26.59 -27.79
N LEU A 147 -1.16 -27.61 -26.94
CA LEU A 147 0.05 -28.06 -26.24
C LEU A 147 1.17 -28.50 -27.19
N ALA A 148 0.82 -29.13 -28.32
CA ALA A 148 1.80 -29.63 -29.28
C ALA A 148 2.41 -28.48 -30.09
N LEU A 149 1.58 -27.49 -30.46
CA LEU A 149 2.06 -26.26 -31.09
C LEU A 149 2.97 -25.48 -30.14
N LEU A 150 2.54 -25.29 -28.89
CA LEU A 150 3.31 -24.60 -27.86
C LEU A 150 4.69 -25.24 -27.66
N GLU A 151 4.74 -26.55 -27.41
CA GLU A 151 6.02 -27.26 -27.20
C GLU A 151 6.95 -27.10 -28.41
N ARG A 152 6.41 -27.30 -29.62
CA ARG A 152 7.20 -27.17 -30.85
C ARG A 152 7.76 -25.75 -31.00
N THR A 153 6.93 -24.72 -30.83
CA THR A 153 7.36 -23.33 -31.00
C THR A 153 8.40 -22.93 -29.96
N LEU A 154 8.25 -23.36 -28.70
CA LEU A 154 9.25 -23.12 -27.66
C LEU A 154 10.57 -23.82 -27.99
N ARG A 155 10.56 -25.12 -28.33
CA ARG A 155 11.79 -25.86 -28.69
C ARG A 155 12.49 -25.30 -29.93
N GLU A 156 11.74 -24.73 -30.87
CA GLU A 156 12.32 -24.05 -32.04
C GLU A 156 13.02 -22.73 -31.67
N ARG A 157 12.47 -21.96 -30.71
CA ARG A 157 13.02 -20.65 -30.30
C ARG A 157 14.13 -20.74 -29.25
N ILE A 158 14.05 -21.72 -28.35
CA ILE A 158 15.02 -21.94 -27.26
C ILE A 158 15.55 -23.40 -27.27
N PRO A 159 16.25 -23.83 -28.34
CA PRO A 159 16.63 -25.23 -28.54
C PRO A 159 17.60 -25.80 -27.50
N GLU A 160 18.43 -24.95 -26.88
CA GLU A 160 19.43 -25.34 -25.90
C GLU A 160 18.94 -25.24 -24.45
N ALA A 161 17.66 -24.91 -24.23
CA ALA A 161 17.11 -24.77 -22.89
C ALA A 161 17.00 -26.13 -22.17
N ILE A 162 17.26 -26.10 -20.87
CA ILE A 162 17.15 -27.27 -19.99
C ILE A 162 15.75 -27.28 -19.38
N GLY A 163 14.99 -28.34 -19.65
CA GLY A 163 13.67 -28.56 -19.07
C GLY A 163 13.71 -29.04 -17.62
N ALA A 164 12.66 -28.74 -16.88
CA ALA A 164 12.36 -29.31 -15.57
C ALA A 164 11.90 -30.77 -15.70
N THR A 165 12.19 -31.55 -14.67
CA THR A 165 11.71 -32.92 -14.51
C THR A 165 10.27 -32.96 -13.98
N GLU A 166 9.54 -34.05 -14.23
CA GLU A 166 8.19 -34.24 -13.68
C GLU A 166 8.17 -34.19 -12.14
N ALA A 167 9.26 -34.60 -11.49
CA ALA A 167 9.38 -34.55 -10.04
C ALA A 167 9.48 -33.11 -9.51
N GLU A 168 10.23 -32.24 -10.21
CA GLU A 168 10.32 -30.80 -9.88
C GLU A 168 8.95 -30.12 -10.08
N ILE A 169 8.27 -30.41 -11.19
CA ILE A 169 6.92 -29.87 -11.47
C ILE A 169 5.91 -30.34 -10.41
N ALA A 170 5.90 -31.63 -10.08
CA ALA A 170 5.01 -32.17 -9.05
C ALA A 170 5.30 -31.61 -7.65
N ALA A 171 6.56 -31.24 -7.36
CA ALA A 171 6.91 -30.58 -6.11
C ALA A 171 6.31 -29.17 -6.04
N VAL A 172 6.23 -28.44 -7.15
CA VAL A 172 5.56 -27.14 -7.21
C VAL A 172 4.04 -27.29 -7.02
N ASP A 173 3.39 -28.25 -7.70
CA ASP A 173 1.96 -28.53 -7.49
C ASP A 173 1.65 -28.79 -6.00
N ALA A 174 2.50 -29.57 -5.33
CA ALA A 174 2.37 -29.86 -3.90
C ALA A 174 2.63 -28.63 -3.01
N ARG A 175 3.59 -27.77 -3.38
CA ARG A 175 3.94 -26.53 -2.66
C ARG A 175 2.83 -25.49 -2.76
N LEU A 176 2.23 -25.31 -3.94
CA LEU A 176 1.15 -24.35 -4.17
C LEU A 176 -0.20 -24.86 -3.66
N GLY A 177 -0.37 -26.17 -3.52
CA GLY A 177 -1.66 -26.79 -3.19
C GLY A 177 -2.66 -26.77 -4.35
N VAL A 178 -2.22 -26.36 -5.54
CA VAL A 178 -2.98 -26.33 -6.79
C VAL A 178 -2.11 -26.87 -7.91
N ALA A 179 -2.70 -27.63 -8.83
CA ALA A 179 -1.97 -28.18 -9.97
C ALA A 179 -1.71 -27.09 -11.02
N LEU A 180 -0.49 -27.01 -11.51
CA LEU A 180 -0.14 -26.16 -12.64
C LEU A 180 -0.95 -26.57 -13.88
N PRO A 181 -1.42 -25.61 -14.70
CA PRO A 181 -2.05 -25.91 -15.97
C PRO A 181 -1.10 -26.62 -16.93
N GLU A 182 -1.64 -27.44 -17.83
CA GLU A 182 -0.82 -28.24 -18.75
C GLU A 182 0.05 -27.39 -19.68
N GLU A 183 -0.40 -26.21 -20.11
CA GLU A 183 0.45 -25.27 -20.87
C GLU A 183 1.69 -24.82 -20.07
N ILE A 184 1.53 -24.55 -18.77
CA ILE A 184 2.63 -24.15 -17.89
C ILE A 184 3.58 -25.33 -17.65
N LYS A 185 3.06 -26.55 -17.51
CA LYS A 185 3.91 -27.75 -17.45
C LYS A 185 4.70 -27.97 -18.74
N VAL A 186 4.08 -27.75 -19.90
CA VAL A 186 4.79 -27.81 -21.20
C VAL A 186 5.91 -26.78 -21.25
N LEU A 187 5.66 -25.54 -20.83
CA LEU A 187 6.68 -24.51 -20.74
C LEU A 187 7.87 -24.95 -19.89
N TYR A 188 7.61 -25.40 -18.66
CA TYR A 188 8.66 -25.82 -17.75
C TYR A 188 9.40 -27.10 -18.18
N ARG A 189 8.75 -28.00 -18.93
CA ARG A 189 9.41 -29.16 -19.57
C ARG A 189 10.39 -28.76 -20.68
N VAL A 190 10.22 -27.57 -21.28
CA VAL A 190 11.16 -27.03 -22.27
C VAL A 190 12.26 -26.22 -21.59
N THR A 191 11.91 -25.40 -20.60
CA THR A 191 12.87 -24.56 -19.87
C THR A 191 12.52 -24.43 -18.41
N ARG A 192 13.46 -24.70 -17.51
CA ARG A 192 13.31 -24.48 -16.06
C ARG A 192 13.69 -23.07 -15.61
N ALA A 193 14.09 -22.21 -16.56
CA ALA A 193 14.40 -20.79 -16.37
C ALA A 193 15.28 -20.47 -15.15
N ARG A 194 16.25 -21.34 -14.86
CA ARG A 194 17.13 -21.18 -13.71
C ARG A 194 18.36 -20.40 -14.14
N TRP A 195 18.64 -19.28 -13.49
CA TRP A 195 19.81 -18.44 -13.78
C TRP A 195 21.14 -19.22 -13.81
N ALA A 196 21.29 -20.17 -12.88
CA ALA A 196 22.49 -21.02 -12.78
C ALA A 196 22.72 -21.94 -13.99
N ASP A 197 21.72 -22.15 -14.85
CA ASP A 197 21.88 -22.94 -16.08
C ASP A 197 22.53 -22.14 -17.21
N TRP A 198 22.62 -20.83 -17.05
CA TRP A 198 23.10 -19.91 -18.07
C TRP A 198 24.54 -19.44 -17.81
N ASP A 199 25.19 -19.81 -16.70
CA ASP A 199 26.56 -19.40 -16.36
C ASP A 199 26.78 -17.86 -16.49
N ASP A 200 25.80 -17.07 -16.04
CA ASP A 200 25.73 -15.59 -16.21
C ASP A 200 25.59 -15.09 -17.67
N ASP A 201 25.11 -15.94 -18.59
CA ASP A 201 24.75 -15.57 -19.97
C ASP A 201 23.41 -14.83 -20.04
N TYR A 202 23.48 -13.51 -19.97
CA TYR A 202 22.32 -12.62 -20.17
C TYR A 202 21.66 -12.78 -21.55
N GLU A 203 22.36 -13.21 -22.60
CA GLU A 203 21.75 -13.45 -23.91
C GLU A 203 20.89 -14.72 -23.91
N ALA A 204 21.23 -15.72 -23.11
CA ALA A 204 20.37 -16.88 -22.89
C ALA A 204 19.07 -16.50 -22.17
N ALA A 205 19.16 -15.66 -21.14
CA ALA A 205 17.98 -15.11 -20.45
C ALA A 205 17.10 -14.30 -21.40
N GLN A 206 17.70 -13.41 -22.21
CA GLN A 206 16.98 -12.61 -23.20
C GLN A 206 16.29 -13.49 -24.26
N ARG A 207 16.91 -14.58 -24.70
CA ARG A 207 16.26 -15.52 -25.65
C ARG A 207 15.02 -16.18 -25.08
N VAL A 208 15.00 -16.48 -23.77
CA VAL A 208 13.80 -16.99 -23.10
C VAL A 208 12.73 -15.90 -23.07
N PHE A 209 13.09 -14.67 -22.69
CA PHE A 209 12.19 -13.52 -22.75
C PHE A 209 11.59 -13.34 -24.15
N ASP A 210 12.40 -13.28 -25.19
CA ASP A 210 11.95 -13.10 -26.58
C ASP A 210 11.05 -14.26 -27.06
N ALA A 211 11.23 -15.46 -26.49
CA ALA A 211 10.42 -16.62 -26.84
C ALA A 211 9.04 -16.63 -26.17
N VAL A 212 8.95 -16.19 -24.91
CA VAL A 212 7.73 -16.25 -24.09
C VAL A 212 6.98 -14.92 -23.97
N GLY A 213 7.65 -13.79 -24.19
CA GLY A 213 7.11 -12.42 -24.09
C GLY A 213 7.21 -11.76 -22.71
N PHE A 214 7.88 -12.37 -21.74
CA PHE A 214 8.08 -11.83 -20.38
C PHE A 214 9.28 -12.50 -19.68
N GLU A 215 9.72 -11.97 -18.53
CA GLU A 215 10.79 -12.55 -17.72
C GLU A 215 10.26 -13.77 -16.96
N LEU A 216 10.56 -14.96 -17.47
CA LEU A 216 10.10 -16.22 -16.87
C LEU A 216 10.86 -16.53 -15.58
N GLY A 217 10.12 -16.69 -14.48
CA GLY A 217 10.67 -17.11 -13.19
C GLY A 217 10.97 -18.62 -13.15
N SER A 218 11.93 -19.01 -12.31
CA SER A 218 12.23 -20.42 -12.08
C SER A 218 11.10 -21.10 -11.29
N LEU A 219 11.09 -22.44 -11.26
CA LEU A 219 10.10 -23.19 -10.47
C LEU A 219 10.11 -22.87 -8.96
N ASP A 220 11.22 -22.34 -8.44
CA ASP A 220 11.32 -21.90 -7.05
C ASP A 220 10.60 -20.56 -6.81
N ASP A 221 10.51 -19.72 -7.84
CA ASP A 221 9.91 -18.38 -7.79
C ASP A 221 8.39 -18.40 -8.05
N VAL A 222 7.88 -19.50 -8.62
CA VAL A 222 6.44 -19.68 -8.85
C VAL A 222 5.68 -19.58 -7.52
N SER A 223 4.64 -18.75 -7.47
CA SER A 223 3.88 -18.50 -6.25
C SER A 223 2.42 -18.18 -6.56
N VAL A 224 1.55 -18.25 -5.54
CA VAL A 224 0.16 -17.81 -5.67
C VAL A 224 0.10 -16.31 -5.38
N ALA A 225 -0.47 -15.52 -6.30
CA ALA A 225 -0.78 -14.11 -6.09
C ALA A 225 -2.04 -13.95 -5.25
N ASP A 226 -1.96 -14.34 -3.99
CA ASP A 226 -3.03 -14.05 -3.03
C ASP A 226 -2.93 -12.60 -2.52
N ARG A 227 -3.88 -12.21 -1.67
CA ARG A 227 -3.93 -10.87 -1.09
C ARG A 227 -2.68 -10.46 -0.28
N SER A 228 -1.85 -11.40 0.16
CA SER A 228 -0.61 -11.10 0.89
C SER A 228 0.49 -10.56 -0.02
N CYS A 229 0.43 -10.84 -1.32
CA CYS A 229 1.34 -10.27 -2.32
C CYS A 229 1.11 -8.76 -2.53
N ARG A 230 -0.06 -8.24 -2.14
CA ARG A 230 -0.40 -6.81 -2.18
C ARG A 230 -0.56 -6.27 -0.76
N PRO A 231 0.55 -5.93 -0.08
CA PRO A 231 0.48 -5.28 1.23
C PRO A 231 -0.31 -3.99 1.11
N PHE A 232 -1.05 -3.66 2.16
CA PHE A 232 -1.94 -2.51 2.13
C PHE A 232 -1.85 -1.67 3.39
N ARG A 233 -2.25 -0.42 3.22
CA ARG A 233 -2.55 0.50 4.31
C ARG A 233 -4.04 0.78 4.28
N TRP A 234 -4.66 0.79 5.46
CA TRP A 234 -6.11 0.95 5.56
C TRP A 234 -6.63 2.22 4.86
N GLU A 235 -5.91 3.33 4.97
CA GLU A 235 -6.30 4.62 4.39
C GLU A 235 -6.34 4.60 2.86
N HIS A 236 -5.50 3.79 2.22
CA HIS A 236 -5.50 3.62 0.77
C HIS A 236 -6.49 2.54 0.35
N ALA A 237 -6.41 1.37 1.01
CA ALA A 237 -7.21 0.21 0.66
C ALA A 237 -8.71 0.37 0.91
N ALA A 238 -9.10 1.16 1.92
CA ALA A 238 -10.50 1.49 2.15
C ALA A 238 -11.10 2.36 1.03
N MET A 239 -10.26 3.05 0.26
CA MET A 239 -10.65 3.91 -0.86
C MET A 239 -10.75 3.16 -2.19
N GLU A 240 -10.18 1.95 -2.25
CA GLU A 240 -10.25 1.08 -3.42
C GLU A 240 -11.62 0.39 -3.53
N THR A 241 -11.99 -0.02 -4.75
CA THR A 241 -13.19 -0.84 -5.00
C THR A 241 -12.85 -1.94 -5.99
N ALA A 242 -13.46 -3.12 -5.83
CA ALA A 242 -13.11 -4.33 -6.59
C ALA A 242 -14.31 -4.89 -7.37
N VAL A 243 -14.69 -4.27 -8.49
CA VAL A 243 -15.95 -4.57 -9.19
C VAL A 243 -15.74 -5.36 -10.47
N THR A 244 -16.13 -6.63 -10.44
CA THR A 244 -16.16 -7.47 -11.64
C THR A 244 -17.41 -7.19 -12.47
N GLY A 245 -17.21 -6.62 -13.67
CA GLY A 245 -18.30 -6.41 -14.63
C GLY A 245 -18.76 -7.70 -15.33
N PRO A 246 -19.97 -7.73 -15.91
CA PRO A 246 -20.49 -8.91 -16.61
C PRO A 246 -19.70 -9.27 -17.88
N ASP A 247 -19.00 -8.31 -18.48
CA ASP A 247 -18.17 -8.50 -19.67
C ASP A 247 -16.68 -8.68 -19.33
N ALA A 248 -16.34 -8.84 -18.04
CA ALA A 248 -14.94 -8.89 -17.60
C ALA A 248 -14.30 -10.25 -17.92
N ALA A 249 -13.13 -10.22 -18.54
CA ALA A 249 -12.31 -11.42 -18.74
C ALA A 249 -11.57 -11.82 -17.46
N VAL A 250 -11.19 -10.84 -16.63
CA VAL A 250 -10.48 -11.04 -15.37
C VAL A 250 -11.36 -10.51 -14.24
N GLN A 251 -11.41 -11.21 -13.11
CA GLN A 251 -12.12 -10.70 -11.94
C GLN A 251 -11.33 -9.55 -11.30
N ASP A 252 -12.03 -8.50 -10.90
CA ASP A 252 -11.44 -7.38 -10.20
C ASP A 252 -11.25 -7.77 -8.73
N LEU A 253 -10.02 -8.17 -8.38
CA LEU A 253 -9.65 -8.72 -7.07
C LEU A 253 -8.27 -8.18 -6.68
N VAL A 254 -8.03 -8.06 -5.38
CA VAL A 254 -6.68 -7.76 -4.86
C VAL A 254 -5.72 -8.91 -5.17
N GLY A 255 -6.20 -10.14 -5.02
CA GLY A 255 -5.47 -11.36 -5.30
C GLY A 255 -6.42 -12.55 -5.36
N SER A 256 -5.99 -13.65 -5.93
CA SER A 256 -6.78 -14.87 -6.05
C SER A 256 -5.95 -16.11 -5.75
N PRO A 257 -6.49 -17.10 -5.01
CA PRO A 257 -5.86 -18.41 -4.89
C PRO A 257 -5.70 -19.14 -6.24
N GLY A 258 -6.39 -18.69 -7.28
CA GLY A 258 -6.26 -19.20 -8.65
C GLY A 258 -5.27 -18.42 -9.52
N TRP A 259 -4.64 -17.36 -9.04
CA TRP A 259 -3.62 -16.63 -9.79
C TRP A 259 -2.24 -17.16 -9.43
N ILE A 260 -1.56 -17.80 -10.37
CA ILE A 260 -0.23 -18.37 -10.15
C ILE A 260 0.79 -17.52 -10.90
N VAL A 261 1.62 -16.78 -10.17
CA VAL A 261 2.72 -15.99 -10.71
C VAL A 261 3.78 -16.93 -11.27
N ILE A 262 4.15 -16.70 -12.52
CA ILE A 262 5.14 -17.49 -13.25
C ILE A 262 6.32 -16.63 -13.74
N GLY A 263 6.25 -15.32 -13.59
CA GLY A 263 7.30 -14.39 -14.03
C GLY A 263 6.90 -12.93 -13.83
N ASP A 264 7.60 -12.03 -14.47
CA ASP A 264 7.35 -10.59 -14.43
C ASP A 264 7.67 -9.90 -15.76
N THR A 265 7.33 -8.61 -15.88
CA THR A 265 7.54 -7.82 -17.10
C THR A 265 8.93 -7.15 -17.17
N GLY A 266 9.82 -7.41 -16.20
CA GLY A 266 11.08 -6.69 -15.98
C GLY A 266 10.92 -5.32 -15.30
N GLY A 267 9.67 -4.84 -15.16
CA GLY A 267 9.33 -3.54 -14.58
C GLY A 267 8.73 -3.61 -13.16
N GLY A 268 8.66 -4.80 -12.56
CA GLY A 268 8.02 -5.04 -11.26
C GLY A 268 6.57 -5.56 -11.36
N ASP A 269 5.96 -5.56 -12.54
CA ASP A 269 4.62 -6.14 -12.75
C ASP A 269 4.72 -7.65 -12.86
N GLN A 270 3.86 -8.37 -12.15
CA GLN A 270 3.89 -9.82 -12.12
C GLN A 270 3.03 -10.42 -13.24
N VAL A 271 3.55 -11.43 -13.92
CA VAL A 271 2.82 -12.22 -14.92
C VAL A 271 2.31 -13.49 -14.25
N ALA A 272 0.99 -13.69 -14.32
CA ALA A 272 0.33 -14.84 -13.71
C ALA A 272 -0.58 -15.58 -14.68
N VAL A 273 -0.77 -16.87 -14.42
CA VAL A 273 -1.84 -17.67 -15.02
C VAL A 273 -3.08 -17.63 -14.14
N ASP A 274 -4.24 -17.38 -14.74
CA ASP A 274 -5.50 -17.19 -14.05
C ASP A 274 -6.43 -18.41 -14.15
N LEU A 275 -6.66 -19.07 -13.01
CA LEU A 275 -7.57 -20.21 -12.86
C LEU A 275 -8.95 -19.82 -12.34
N THR A 276 -9.16 -18.53 -12.09
CA THR A 276 -10.39 -17.93 -11.56
C THR A 276 -10.83 -16.77 -12.46
N PRO A 277 -11.06 -17.02 -13.75
CA PRO A 277 -11.34 -15.96 -14.71
C PRO A 277 -12.64 -15.22 -14.38
N GLY A 278 -12.81 -14.04 -14.98
CA GLY A 278 -14.07 -13.31 -15.00
C GLY A 278 -15.13 -14.00 -15.88
N PRO A 279 -16.37 -13.49 -15.89
CA PRO A 279 -17.50 -14.11 -16.61
C PRO A 279 -17.26 -14.35 -18.11
N CYS A 280 -16.41 -13.55 -18.76
CA CYS A 280 -16.05 -13.68 -20.17
C CYS A 280 -14.61 -14.16 -20.39
N GLY A 281 -13.92 -14.62 -19.34
CA GLY A 281 -12.54 -15.09 -19.42
C GLY A 281 -12.41 -16.59 -19.67
N HIS A 282 -11.16 -17.03 -19.77
CA HIS A 282 -10.78 -18.42 -19.98
C HIS A 282 -9.93 -18.94 -18.81
N ILE A 283 -10.12 -20.21 -18.46
CA ILE A 283 -9.24 -20.88 -17.49
C ILE A 283 -7.85 -21.00 -18.12
N GLY A 284 -6.82 -20.58 -17.40
CA GLY A 284 -5.44 -20.64 -17.87
C GLY A 284 -5.02 -19.45 -18.74
N GLN A 285 -5.84 -18.41 -18.82
CA GLN A 285 -5.44 -17.15 -19.47
C GLN A 285 -4.27 -16.50 -18.72
N ILE A 286 -3.49 -15.70 -19.43
CA ILE A 286 -2.33 -14.98 -18.87
C ILE A 286 -2.76 -13.56 -18.52
N VAL A 287 -2.45 -13.13 -17.30
CA VAL A 287 -2.78 -11.81 -16.76
C VAL A 287 -1.54 -11.11 -16.20
N VAL A 288 -1.56 -9.79 -16.20
CA VAL A 288 -0.52 -8.95 -15.60
C VAL A 288 -1.08 -8.25 -14.37
N LEU A 289 -0.38 -8.40 -13.25
CA LEU A 289 -0.63 -7.71 -12.00
C LEU A 289 0.26 -6.47 -11.96
N ASP A 290 -0.34 -5.34 -12.31
CA ASP A 290 0.29 -4.01 -12.24
C ASP A 290 0.69 -3.71 -10.78
N HIS A 291 1.97 -3.42 -10.54
CA HIS A 291 2.52 -3.15 -9.21
C HIS A 291 2.12 -1.77 -8.64
N GLU A 292 1.67 -0.86 -9.50
CA GLU A 292 1.16 0.45 -9.11
C GLU A 292 -0.34 0.43 -8.79
N ARG A 293 -1.04 -0.66 -9.14
CA ARG A 293 -2.45 -0.86 -8.76
C ARG A 293 -2.55 -1.75 -7.54
N SER A 294 -3.58 -1.51 -6.73
CA SER A 294 -3.86 -2.37 -5.56
C SER A 294 -4.92 -3.43 -5.82
N VAL A 295 -5.72 -3.26 -6.88
CA VAL A 295 -6.86 -4.12 -7.23
C VAL A 295 -6.86 -4.38 -8.74
N GLY A 296 -7.19 -5.61 -9.10
CA GLY A 296 -7.39 -6.05 -10.47
C GLY A 296 -6.11 -6.59 -11.11
N ALA A 297 -6.30 -7.11 -12.33
CA ALA A 297 -5.23 -7.53 -13.22
C ALA A 297 -5.68 -7.31 -14.67
N GLU A 298 -4.73 -7.06 -15.57
CA GLU A 298 -5.01 -6.86 -16.99
C GLU A 298 -4.86 -8.17 -17.75
N LEU A 299 -5.77 -8.46 -18.67
CA LEU A 299 -5.65 -9.63 -19.55
C LEU A 299 -4.49 -9.42 -20.53
N PHE A 300 -3.49 -10.28 -20.48
CA PHE A 300 -2.35 -10.26 -21.38
C PHE A 300 -2.59 -11.14 -22.62
N ALA A 301 -3.05 -12.37 -22.39
CA ALA A 301 -3.40 -13.31 -23.46
C ALA A 301 -4.46 -14.30 -23.01
N GLU A 302 -5.26 -14.80 -23.95
CA GLU A 302 -6.29 -15.81 -23.65
C GLU A 302 -5.71 -17.20 -23.34
N SER A 303 -4.46 -17.47 -23.72
CA SER A 303 -3.68 -18.66 -23.38
C SER A 303 -2.18 -18.41 -23.51
N LEU A 304 -1.34 -19.30 -22.97
CA LEU A 304 0.10 -19.23 -23.20
C LEU A 304 0.46 -19.55 -24.67
N THR A 305 -0.27 -20.47 -25.30
CA THR A 305 -0.11 -20.76 -26.73
C THR A 305 -0.32 -19.51 -27.59
N ASP A 306 -1.35 -18.71 -27.28
CA ASP A 306 -1.59 -17.44 -27.98
C ASP A 306 -0.45 -16.43 -27.74
N LEU A 307 0.02 -16.29 -26.50
CA LEU A 307 1.10 -15.37 -26.15
C LEU A 307 2.42 -15.73 -26.86
N VAL A 308 2.84 -17.00 -26.83
CA VAL A 308 4.08 -17.45 -27.47
C VAL A 308 4.02 -17.26 -28.99
N ARG A 309 2.85 -17.24 -29.61
CA ARG A 309 2.74 -16.94 -31.06
C ARG A 309 3.04 -15.48 -31.38
N ASP A 310 2.84 -14.57 -30.44
CA ASP A 310 3.03 -13.13 -30.56
C ASP A 310 3.68 -12.55 -29.28
N PRO A 311 4.96 -12.86 -29.04
CA PRO A 311 5.64 -12.51 -27.77
C PRO A 311 5.90 -11.01 -27.62
N GLU A 312 5.85 -10.24 -28.71
CA GLU A 312 6.00 -8.78 -28.70
C GLU A 312 4.68 -8.05 -28.36
N ARG A 313 3.62 -8.80 -28.01
CA ARG A 313 2.32 -8.23 -27.67
C ARG A 313 2.46 -7.27 -26.49
N ASP A 314 1.88 -6.08 -26.66
CA ASP A 314 1.71 -5.14 -25.56
C ASP A 314 0.57 -5.61 -24.66
N TRP A 315 0.88 -5.83 -23.38
CA TRP A 315 -0.12 -6.16 -22.36
C TRP A 315 -0.91 -4.92 -21.93
N TYR A 316 -0.32 -3.73 -22.07
CA TYR A 316 -0.90 -2.50 -21.55
C TYR A 316 -2.00 -2.00 -22.49
N SER A 317 -3.24 -2.23 -22.08
CA SER A 317 -4.39 -1.85 -22.90
C SER A 317 -4.71 -0.34 -22.86
N GLY A 318 -3.99 0.44 -22.06
CA GLY A 318 -4.21 1.87 -21.87
C GLY A 318 -5.58 2.21 -21.27
N ARG A 319 -6.33 1.23 -20.77
CA ARG A 319 -7.60 1.46 -20.09
C ARG A 319 -7.32 2.05 -18.71
N GLY A 320 -7.18 3.37 -18.65
CA GLY A 320 -7.35 4.12 -17.42
C GLY A 320 -8.75 3.81 -16.85
N GLN A 321 -8.82 3.56 -15.54
CA GLN A 321 -10.09 3.39 -14.83
C GLN A 321 -11.02 4.56 -15.20
N ARG A 322 -12.03 4.26 -16.00
CA ARG A 322 -13.14 5.19 -16.23
C ARG A 322 -13.81 5.32 -14.86
N GLY A 323 -13.78 6.52 -14.28
CA GLY A 323 -14.23 6.80 -12.91
C GLY A 323 -15.39 5.90 -12.51
N LEU A 324 -15.10 4.95 -11.62
CA LEU A 324 -16.05 3.95 -11.19
C LEU A 324 -17.16 4.66 -10.41
N PRO A 325 -18.45 4.41 -10.72
CA PRO A 325 -19.54 5.03 -9.94
C PRO A 325 -19.40 4.75 -8.44
N GLN A 326 -18.80 3.61 -8.07
CA GLN A 326 -18.60 3.19 -6.68
C GLN A 326 -17.71 4.13 -5.85
N VAL A 327 -16.88 4.97 -6.49
CA VAL A 327 -15.99 5.92 -5.81
C VAL A 327 -16.34 7.34 -6.24
N ALA A 328 -16.78 8.16 -5.29
CA ALA A 328 -17.04 9.57 -5.51
C ALA A 328 -16.00 10.45 -4.82
N TRP A 329 -15.35 11.31 -5.61
CA TRP A 329 -14.53 12.41 -5.12
C TRP A 329 -15.33 13.69 -5.26
N VAL A 330 -15.78 14.25 -4.13
CA VAL A 330 -16.52 15.50 -4.08
C VAL A 330 -15.56 16.63 -3.73
N ASN A 331 -15.25 17.49 -4.72
CA ASN A 331 -14.32 18.61 -4.59
C ASN A 331 -14.44 19.57 -5.80
N HIS A 332 -13.58 20.58 -5.87
CA HIS A 332 -13.58 21.58 -6.96
C HIS A 332 -13.24 21.02 -8.36
N GLN A 333 -12.52 19.89 -8.42
CA GLN A 333 -11.96 19.26 -9.63
C GLN A 333 -12.82 18.10 -10.19
N SER A 334 -13.71 17.52 -9.38
CA SER A 334 -14.50 16.33 -9.75
C SER A 334 -16.00 16.60 -9.56
N VAL A 335 -16.73 15.74 -8.84
CA VAL A 335 -18.14 15.93 -8.53
C VAL A 335 -18.28 17.10 -7.55
N ARG A 336 -19.23 18.00 -7.78
CA ARG A 336 -19.35 19.26 -7.01
C ARG A 336 -20.46 19.25 -5.95
N SER A 337 -21.13 18.12 -5.74
CA SER A 337 -22.16 17.99 -4.70
C SER A 337 -22.35 16.53 -4.28
N ILE A 338 -22.84 16.32 -3.07
CA ILE A 338 -23.10 14.97 -2.53
C ILE A 338 -24.33 14.35 -3.21
N GLU A 339 -25.33 15.14 -3.58
CA GLU A 339 -26.52 14.67 -4.31
C GLU A 339 -26.15 14.07 -5.67
N ALA A 340 -25.17 14.65 -6.35
CA ALA A 340 -24.69 14.14 -7.64
C ALA A 340 -23.88 12.83 -7.49
N ALA A 341 -23.26 12.62 -6.33
CA ALA A 341 -22.56 11.38 -6.00
C ALA A 341 -23.50 10.28 -5.47
N ALA A 342 -24.68 10.64 -4.97
CA ALA A 342 -25.57 9.72 -4.27
C ALA A 342 -26.22 8.71 -5.23
N HIS A 343 -25.80 7.45 -5.14
CA HIS A 343 -26.47 6.32 -5.79
C HIS A 343 -26.29 5.00 -5.02
N PRO A 344 -27.14 3.98 -5.24
CA PRO A 344 -27.13 2.74 -4.44
C PRO A 344 -25.82 1.95 -4.45
N GLU A 345 -25.05 2.06 -5.54
CA GLU A 345 -23.77 1.36 -5.72
C GLU A 345 -22.57 2.12 -5.11
N LEU A 346 -22.78 3.28 -4.48
CA LEU A 346 -21.68 4.09 -3.94
C LEU A 346 -21.06 3.36 -2.74
N GLU A 347 -19.77 3.08 -2.81
CA GLU A 347 -19.01 2.41 -1.75
C GLU A 347 -18.11 3.38 -0.98
N VAL A 348 -17.51 4.35 -1.69
CA VAL A 348 -16.49 5.24 -1.15
C VAL A 348 -16.86 6.69 -1.45
N LEU A 349 -16.92 7.52 -0.42
CA LEU A 349 -17.11 8.96 -0.53
C LEU A 349 -15.91 9.70 0.05
N SER A 350 -15.21 10.46 -0.79
CA SER A 350 -14.16 11.38 -0.37
C SER A 350 -14.61 12.83 -0.58
N LEU A 351 -14.61 13.60 0.50
CA LEU A 351 -14.79 15.04 0.48
C LEU A 351 -13.40 15.67 0.47
N GLY A 352 -12.99 16.18 -0.70
CA GLY A 352 -11.71 16.84 -0.88
C GLY A 352 -11.78 18.35 -0.64
N VAL A 353 -10.73 19.07 -1.03
CA VAL A 353 -10.65 20.53 -0.85
C VAL A 353 -11.87 21.23 -1.46
N TRP A 354 -12.50 22.08 -0.64
CA TRP A 354 -13.69 22.85 -0.98
C TRP A 354 -13.64 24.22 -0.32
N ASP A 355 -14.03 25.25 -1.06
CA ASP A 355 -14.05 26.66 -0.64
C ASP A 355 -15.48 27.23 -0.55
N GLY A 356 -16.49 26.42 -0.85
CA GLY A 356 -17.91 26.78 -0.77
C GLY A 356 -18.57 26.39 0.57
N GLU A 357 -19.90 26.34 0.57
CA GLU A 357 -20.66 25.87 1.74
C GLU A 357 -20.31 24.40 2.05
N PRO A 358 -20.10 24.03 3.33
CA PRO A 358 -19.89 22.65 3.73
C PRO A 358 -21.06 21.74 3.30
N PHE A 359 -20.75 20.48 3.04
CA PHE A 359 -21.71 19.51 2.53
C PHE A 359 -22.49 18.81 3.66
N SER A 360 -23.80 18.62 3.45
CA SER A 360 -24.60 17.69 4.24
C SER A 360 -24.52 16.29 3.63
N LEU A 361 -24.33 15.30 4.49
CA LEU A 361 -24.36 13.87 4.18
C LEU A 361 -25.80 13.34 4.01
N ALA A 362 -26.84 14.14 4.29
CA ALA A 362 -28.23 13.72 4.15
C ALA A 362 -28.58 12.97 2.85
N PRO A 363 -28.07 13.33 1.65
CA PRO A 363 -28.38 12.61 0.42
C PRO A 363 -27.82 11.19 0.34
N VAL A 364 -26.78 10.87 1.14
CA VAL A 364 -26.12 9.56 1.15
C VAL A 364 -26.47 8.73 2.40
N ILE A 365 -27.29 9.27 3.32
CA ILE A 365 -27.80 8.52 4.46
C ILE A 365 -28.66 7.35 4.00
N GLY A 366 -28.38 6.17 4.55
CA GLY A 366 -29.10 4.94 4.23
C GLY A 366 -28.65 4.24 2.94
N LEU A 367 -27.62 4.76 2.26
CA LEU A 367 -27.01 4.01 1.16
C LEU A 367 -26.42 2.69 1.68
N PRO A 368 -26.78 1.55 1.08
CA PRO A 368 -26.51 0.24 1.66
C PRO A 368 -25.04 -0.17 1.53
N ARG A 369 -24.29 0.44 0.61
CA ARG A 369 -22.92 0.07 0.29
C ARG A 369 -21.88 1.10 0.71
N LEU A 370 -22.29 2.27 1.18
CA LEU A 370 -21.36 3.34 1.57
C LEU A 370 -20.59 2.93 2.83
N ARG A 371 -19.39 2.40 2.61
CA ARG A 371 -18.53 1.79 3.63
C ARG A 371 -17.35 2.66 4.02
N THR A 372 -16.98 3.62 3.18
CA THR A 372 -15.86 4.54 3.45
C THR A 372 -16.30 5.99 3.33
N LEU A 373 -15.98 6.78 4.36
CA LEU A 373 -16.05 8.24 4.33
C LEU A 373 -14.68 8.83 4.69
N SER A 374 -14.14 9.69 3.82
CA SER A 374 -12.97 10.52 4.11
C SER A 374 -13.34 11.99 3.95
N GLY A 375 -13.05 12.82 4.96
CA GLY A 375 -13.39 14.24 4.98
C GLY A 375 -12.16 15.16 5.09
N TYR A 376 -12.09 16.18 4.24
CA TYR A 376 -11.12 17.27 4.39
C TYR A 376 -11.63 18.31 5.42
N PRO A 377 -10.75 18.99 6.20
CA PRO A 377 -11.16 20.04 7.14
C PRO A 377 -12.17 21.03 6.57
N GLY A 378 -13.27 21.24 7.31
CA GLY A 378 -14.30 22.22 6.97
C GLY A 378 -15.24 21.83 5.83
N THR A 379 -15.17 20.59 5.33
CA THR A 379 -16.04 20.13 4.25
C THR A 379 -17.39 19.58 4.71
N LEU A 380 -17.51 19.18 5.97
CA LEU A 380 -18.75 18.65 6.53
C LEU A 380 -19.56 19.76 7.20
N ALA A 381 -20.85 19.84 6.88
CA ALA A 381 -21.77 20.78 7.52
C ALA A 381 -22.12 20.38 8.95
N ASP A 382 -22.32 19.08 9.18
CA ASP A 382 -22.61 18.52 10.50
C ASP A 382 -22.01 17.09 10.62
N PRO A 383 -20.91 16.91 11.37
CA PRO A 383 -20.36 15.59 11.65
C PRO A 383 -21.37 14.63 12.31
N LEU A 384 -22.41 15.11 12.99
CA LEU A 384 -23.42 14.28 13.65
C LEU A 384 -24.40 13.59 12.68
N GLU A 385 -24.26 13.82 11.38
CA GLU A 385 -24.96 13.04 10.35
C GLU A 385 -24.29 11.66 10.08
N ILE A 386 -23.01 11.51 10.41
CA ILE A 386 -22.21 10.29 10.20
C ILE A 386 -22.82 9.04 10.85
N PRO A 387 -23.39 9.06 12.08
CA PRO A 387 -24.14 7.93 12.63
C PRO A 387 -25.27 7.40 11.74
N GLY A 388 -25.79 8.20 10.80
CA GLY A 388 -26.78 7.78 9.81
C GLY A 388 -26.22 6.82 8.75
N LEU A 389 -24.90 6.78 8.56
CA LEU A 389 -24.20 5.94 7.60
C LEU A 389 -23.92 4.55 8.20
N LYS A 390 -24.93 3.67 8.17
CA LYS A 390 -24.90 2.39 8.89
C LYS A 390 -23.93 1.33 8.35
N ALA A 391 -23.45 1.50 7.12
CA ALA A 391 -22.55 0.56 6.46
C ALA A 391 -21.06 0.91 6.60
N LEU A 392 -20.71 2.00 7.32
CA LEU A 392 -19.33 2.44 7.46
C LEU A 392 -18.44 1.39 8.13
N GLU A 393 -17.37 1.02 7.44
CA GLU A 393 -16.25 0.22 7.92
C GLU A 393 -15.00 1.06 8.19
N PHE A 394 -14.81 2.15 7.45
CA PHE A 394 -13.67 3.06 7.58
C PHE A 394 -14.14 4.52 7.61
N LEU A 395 -13.56 5.28 8.55
CA LEU A 395 -13.84 6.69 8.72
C LEU A 395 -12.54 7.47 8.90
N GLU A 396 -12.31 8.44 8.03
CA GLU A 396 -11.18 9.36 8.13
C GLU A 396 -11.69 10.79 8.19
N LEU A 397 -11.34 11.49 9.28
CA LEU A 397 -11.82 12.85 9.54
C LEU A 397 -10.70 13.75 10.07
N PRO A 398 -10.83 15.07 9.91
CA PRO A 398 -9.96 16.02 10.59
C PRO A 398 -10.18 15.97 12.12
N PRO A 399 -9.21 16.44 12.92
CA PRO A 399 -9.31 16.41 14.38
C PRO A 399 -10.56 17.10 14.93
N GLU A 400 -11.00 18.19 14.31
CA GLU A 400 -12.17 18.96 14.73
C GLU A 400 -13.48 18.15 14.62
N ASP A 401 -13.68 17.46 13.50
CA ASP A 401 -14.89 16.67 13.27
C ASP A 401 -14.90 15.42 14.16
N TRP A 402 -13.73 14.82 14.40
CA TRP A 402 -13.57 13.76 15.39
C TRP A 402 -13.98 14.20 16.80
N ARG A 403 -13.60 15.42 17.21
CA ARG A 403 -13.99 15.96 18.52
C ARG A 403 -15.50 16.12 18.64
N VAL A 404 -16.16 16.63 17.61
CA VAL A 404 -17.64 16.73 17.58
C VAL A 404 -18.29 15.36 17.79
N LEU A 405 -17.78 14.32 17.13
CA LEU A 405 -18.31 12.95 17.30
C LEU A 405 -18.05 12.37 18.69
N LEU A 406 -16.84 12.55 19.23
CA LEU A 406 -16.46 12.03 20.54
C LEU A 406 -17.24 12.70 21.67
N ASP A 407 -17.33 14.04 21.64
CA ASP A 407 -18.03 14.82 22.66
C ASP A 407 -19.53 14.52 22.70
N ALA A 408 -20.11 14.09 21.58
CA ALA A 408 -21.51 13.71 21.44
C ALA A 408 -21.78 12.21 21.64
N ASP A 409 -20.76 11.38 21.94
CA ASP A 409 -20.84 9.90 21.97
C ASP A 409 -21.49 9.32 20.68
N ALA A 410 -21.14 9.93 19.54
CA ALA A 410 -21.75 9.66 18.24
C ALA A 410 -20.84 8.85 17.30
N VAL A 411 -19.70 8.34 17.79
CA VAL A 411 -18.79 7.55 16.94
C VAL A 411 -19.46 6.22 16.51
N PRO A 412 -19.57 5.93 15.19
CA PRO A 412 -20.20 4.70 14.73
C PRO A 412 -19.46 3.44 15.22
N ARG A 413 -20.18 2.53 15.88
CA ARG A 413 -19.60 1.28 16.41
C ARG A 413 -19.41 0.18 15.35
N SER A 414 -19.81 0.43 14.11
CA SER A 414 -19.58 -0.46 12.97
C SER A 414 -18.17 -0.36 12.39
N LEU A 415 -17.39 0.66 12.77
CA LEU A 415 -16.07 0.90 12.22
C LEU A 415 -15.10 -0.24 12.55
N SER A 416 -14.38 -0.68 11.52
CA SER A 416 -13.27 -1.64 11.61
C SER A 416 -11.93 -0.94 11.75
N ALA A 417 -11.80 0.23 11.12
CA ALA A 417 -10.64 1.09 11.23
C ALA A 417 -11.06 2.57 11.15
N ALA A 418 -10.20 3.46 11.62
CA ALA A 418 -10.39 4.91 11.57
C ALA A 418 -9.06 5.61 11.28
N ALA A 419 -9.08 6.84 10.78
CA ALA A 419 -7.87 7.64 10.64
C ALA A 419 -8.13 9.11 10.99
N ILE A 420 -7.07 9.79 11.44
CA ILE A 420 -7.11 11.23 11.73
C ILE A 420 -6.35 11.96 10.62
N ARG A 421 -7.08 12.71 9.82
CA ARG A 421 -6.52 13.51 8.74
C ARG A 421 -5.95 14.81 9.27
N ALA A 422 -4.73 14.74 9.79
CA ALA A 422 -4.00 15.90 10.29
C ALA A 422 -3.22 16.58 9.15
N TYR A 423 -3.45 17.88 8.97
CA TYR A 423 -2.74 18.72 7.99
C TYR A 423 -1.82 19.72 8.67
N GLY A 424 -0.67 19.98 8.03
CA GLY A 424 0.30 20.99 8.45
C GLY A 424 1.12 20.59 9.67
N ASP A 425 1.73 21.57 10.33
CA ASP A 425 2.62 21.38 11.48
C ASP A 425 1.84 21.20 12.80
N ARG A 426 0.74 20.42 12.77
CA ARG A 426 -0.03 20.16 14.00
C ARG A 426 0.82 19.39 14.99
N ASP A 427 0.60 19.66 16.27
CA ASP A 427 1.31 18.96 17.33
C ASP A 427 0.90 17.47 17.35
N THR A 428 1.85 16.59 17.03
CA THR A 428 1.68 15.15 17.04
C THR A 428 1.14 14.63 18.37
N ARG A 429 1.50 15.24 19.50
CA ARG A 429 0.97 14.85 20.82
C ARG A 429 -0.54 14.97 20.88
N THR A 430 -1.09 16.03 20.28
CA THR A 430 -2.54 16.26 20.25
C THR A 430 -3.24 15.22 19.38
N ILE A 431 -2.62 14.84 18.26
CA ILE A 431 -3.15 13.82 17.35
C ILE A 431 -3.08 12.43 18.00
N VAL A 432 -1.96 12.09 18.67
CA VAL A 432 -1.80 10.82 19.39
C VAL A 432 -2.78 10.73 20.57
N ALA A 433 -3.01 11.81 21.32
CA ALA A 433 -4.01 11.84 22.37
C ALA A 433 -5.43 11.56 21.82
N LEU A 434 -5.79 12.22 20.71
CA LEU A 434 -7.06 11.97 20.02
C LEU A 434 -7.17 10.52 19.53
N ALA A 435 -6.10 9.97 18.94
CA ALA A 435 -6.06 8.58 18.50
C ALA A 435 -6.30 7.61 19.67
N ASN A 436 -5.66 7.85 20.82
CA ASN A 436 -5.81 7.02 22.01
C ASN A 436 -7.23 7.07 22.59
N GLU A 437 -7.93 8.21 22.50
CA GLU A 437 -9.35 8.30 22.86
C GLU A 437 -10.23 7.46 21.93
N ILE A 438 -9.98 7.49 20.62
CA ILE A 438 -10.69 6.66 19.64
C ILE A 438 -10.42 5.17 19.91
N LEU A 439 -9.16 4.78 20.12
CA LEU A 439 -8.78 3.40 20.43
C LEU A 439 -9.45 2.88 21.71
N ALA A 440 -9.55 3.74 22.74
CA ALA A 440 -10.16 3.40 24.02
C ALA A 440 -11.65 3.05 23.87
N LEU A 441 -12.36 3.61 22.88
CA LEU A 441 -13.75 3.24 22.61
C LEU A 441 -13.90 1.75 22.24
N TRP A 442 -12.85 1.11 21.72
CA TRP A 442 -12.83 -0.33 21.36
C TRP A 442 -11.91 -1.16 22.28
N ASP A 443 -11.51 -0.63 23.43
CA ASP A 443 -10.57 -1.28 24.36
C ASP A 443 -9.26 -1.71 23.67
N ARG A 444 -8.81 -0.95 22.66
CA ARG A 444 -7.56 -1.21 21.92
C ARG A 444 -6.35 -0.62 22.66
N PRO A 445 -5.17 -1.25 22.54
CA PRO A 445 -3.96 -0.74 23.19
C PRO A 445 -3.61 0.67 22.68
N PRO A 446 -3.27 1.62 23.58
CA PRO A 446 -2.90 2.96 23.19
C PRO A 446 -1.55 2.97 22.48
N ILE A 447 -1.28 4.03 21.73
CA ILE A 447 0.05 4.42 21.27
C ILE A 447 0.82 4.92 22.49
N PRO A 448 1.89 4.22 22.93
CA PRO A 448 2.65 4.62 24.09
C PRO A 448 3.49 5.87 23.82
N GLU A 449 3.64 6.71 24.84
CA GLU A 449 4.50 7.88 24.81
C GLU A 449 5.60 7.75 25.87
N THR A 450 6.85 7.91 25.43
CA THR A 450 8.02 7.96 26.30
C THR A 450 8.66 9.34 26.23
N ILE A 451 8.80 10.01 27.37
CA ILE A 451 9.45 11.33 27.45
C ILE A 451 10.91 11.17 27.85
N VAL A 452 11.80 11.64 26.97
CA VAL A 452 13.25 11.68 27.18
C VAL A 452 13.67 13.13 27.39
N ASN A 453 14.29 13.39 28.54
CA ASN A 453 14.80 14.72 28.87
C ASN A 453 16.31 14.78 28.65
N GLY A 454 16.81 15.93 28.22
CA GLY A 454 18.25 16.17 28.10
C GLY A 454 18.61 17.64 28.00
N ASP A 455 19.88 17.92 27.71
CA ASP A 455 20.40 19.28 27.60
C ASP A 455 21.46 19.34 26.51
N LEU A 456 21.29 20.27 25.56
CA LEU A 456 22.24 20.54 24.47
C LEU A 456 23.11 21.77 24.75
N GLY A 457 22.97 22.41 25.92
CA GLY A 457 23.58 23.68 26.28
C GLY A 457 22.91 24.88 25.59
N PRO A 458 23.17 26.12 26.02
CA PRO A 458 22.59 27.31 25.38
C PRO A 458 23.10 27.48 23.94
N LEU A 459 22.30 28.13 23.09
CA LEU A 459 22.80 28.59 21.78
C LEU A 459 23.90 29.66 22.01
N PRO A 460 24.99 29.63 21.23
CA PRO A 460 26.05 30.63 21.32
C PRO A 460 25.59 32.04 20.92
#